data_AF-A0A966F4L7-F1
#
_entry.id   AF-A0A966F4L7-F1
#
_cell.length_a   1.000
_cell.length_b   1.000
_cell.length_c   1.000
_cell.angle_alpha   90.00
_cell.angle_beta   90.00
_cell.angle_gamma   90.00
#
_symmetry.space_group_name_H-M   'P 1'
#
loop_
_entity.id
_entity.type
_entity.pdbx_description
1 polymer ?
#
loop_
_entity_poly.entity_id
_entity_poly.type
_entity_poly.pdbx_seq_one_letter_code
_entity_poly.pdbx_strand_id
1 'polypeptide(L)' 'MRTNYNPLKGYLKGLYSYRLNIKDRILSEIIPDDKTILIIRAKSHYGD' A
#
# COMPACT_ATOMS: atom_id res chain seq x y z
N MET A 1 13.29 1.30 16.71
CA MET A 1 12.15 0.71 15.97
C MET A 1 12.41 0.95 14.48
N ARG A 2 12.66 -0.10 13.69
CA ARG A 2 13.12 0.05 12.29
C ARG A 2 11.89 -0.06 11.38
N THR A 3 11.33 1.08 11.01
CA THR A 3 10.14 1.22 10.17
C THR A 3 10.51 0.94 8.71
N ASN A 4 10.13 -0.24 8.18
CA ASN A 4 10.27 -0.61 6.76
C ASN A 4 9.29 0.18 5.89
N TYR A 5 9.48 1.50 5.81
CA TYR A 5 8.66 2.39 4.99
C TYR A 5 9.49 2.79 3.77
N ASN A 6 9.15 2.23 2.61
CA ASN A 6 9.67 2.70 1.34
C ASN A 6 8.63 3.61 0.70
N PRO A 7 8.71 4.95 0.90
CA PRO A 7 7.87 5.88 0.17
C PRO A 7 8.12 5.72 -1.33
N LEU A 8 7.04 5.53 -2.09
CA LEU A 8 7.14 5.39 -3.54
C LEU A 8 7.54 6.74 -4.16
N LYS A 9 8.34 6.70 -5.23
CA LYS A 9 8.83 7.91 -5.94
C LYS A 9 7.92 8.25 -7.13
N GLY A 10 7.97 9.49 -7.60
CA GLY A 10 7.21 9.97 -8.76
C GLY A 10 5.73 10.19 -8.45
N TYR A 11 4.83 9.82 -9.38
CA TYR A 11 3.36 9.98 -9.24
C TYR A 11 2.75 9.21 -8.06
N LEU A 12 3.50 8.32 -7.42
CA LEU A 12 3.05 7.51 -6.30
C LEU A 12 3.53 8.05 -4.93
N LYS A 13 4.09 9.26 -4.90
CA LYS A 13 4.53 9.91 -3.66
C LYS A 13 3.35 10.04 -2.69
N GLY A 14 3.54 9.56 -1.46
CA GLY A 14 2.49 9.52 -0.43
C GLY A 14 1.77 8.17 -0.33
N LEU A 15 1.98 7.27 -1.30
CA LEU A 15 1.41 5.94 -1.28
C LEU A 15 2.36 4.92 -0.64
N TYR A 16 1.76 3.94 0.00
CA TYR A 16 2.41 2.84 0.70
C TYR A 16 2.18 1.53 -0.05
N SER A 17 3.23 0.73 -0.16
CA SER A 17 3.16 -0.62 -0.70
C SER A 17 3.42 -1.65 0.39
N TYR A 18 2.47 -2.57 0.57
CA TYR A 18 2.62 -3.74 1.44
C TYR A 18 2.74 -5.00 0.60
N ARG A 19 3.72 -5.87 0.89
CA ARG A 19 3.96 -7.10 0.15
C ARG A 19 3.12 -8.22 0.74
N LEU A 20 2.22 -8.81 -0.06
CA LEU A 20 1.44 -9.98 0.34
C LEU A 20 2.21 -11.28 0.10
N ASN A 21 2.82 -11.41 -1.09
CA ASN A 21 3.64 -12.56 -1.46
C ASN A 21 4.76 -12.12 -2.42
N ILE A 22 5.44 -13.07 -3.08
CA ILE A 22 6.58 -12.73 -3.93
C ILE A 22 6.18 -11.86 -5.15
N LYS A 23 4.94 -12.00 -5.65
CA LYS A 23 4.40 -11.32 -6.83
C LYS A 23 3.41 -10.19 -6.49
N ASP A 24 2.62 -10.36 -5.43
CA ASP A 24 1.48 -9.48 -5.14
C ASP A 24 1.77 -8.45 -4.05
N ARG A 25 1.20 -7.27 -4.25
CA ARG A 25 1.31 -6.11 -3.37
C ARG A 25 -0.03 -5.41 -3.22
N ILE A 26 -0.28 -4.90 -2.02
CA ILE A 26 -1.32 -3.91 -1.76
C ILE A 26 -0.71 -2.53 -1.96
N LEU A 27 -1.41 -1.66 -2.68
CA LEU A 27 -1.12 -0.24 -2.76
C LEU A 27 -2.19 0.51 -1.98
N SER A 28 -1.76 1.37 -1.05
CA SER A 28 -2.64 2.06 -0.13
C SER A 28 -2.19 3.47 0.17
N GLU A 29 -3.13 4.29 0.61
CA GLU A 29 -2.89 5.62 1.15
C GLU A 29 -3.34 5.68 2.61
N ILE A 30 -2.57 6.35 3.46
CA ILE A 30 -2.95 6.58 4.85
C ILE A 30 -3.52 7.99 4.95
N ILE A 31 -4.74 8.09 5.50
CA ILE A 31 -5.43 9.36 5.78
C ILE A 31 -5.47 9.50 7.31
N PRO A 32 -4.49 10.17 7.94
CA PRO A 32 -4.31 10.16 9.39
C PRO A 32 -5.47 10.83 10.15
N ASP A 33 -5.98 11.94 9.60
CA ASP A 33 -7.04 12.75 10.22
C ASP A 33 -8.31 11.93 10.44
N ASP A 34 -8.62 11.06 9.47
CA ASP A 34 -9.78 10.17 9.51
C ASP A 34 -9.45 8.77 10.07
N LYS A 35 -8.21 8.54 10.53
CA LYS A 35 -7.69 7.21 10.95
C LYS A 35 -8.01 6.11 9.95
N THR A 36 -7.95 6.43 8.67
CA THR A 36 -8.44 5.58 7.57
C THR A 36 -7.30 5.17 6.65
N ILE A 37 -7.40 3.96 6.10
CA ILE A 37 -6.48 3.46 5.06
C ILE A 37 -7.31 3.20 3.80
N LEU A 38 -7.00 3.91 2.73
CA LEU A 38 -7.63 3.69 1.42
C LEU A 38 -6.83 2.63 0.66
N ILE A 39 -7.51 1.55 0.25
CA ILE A 39 -6.92 0.52 -0.60
C ILE A 39 -7.12 0.91 -2.06
N ILE A 40 -6.04 1.25 -2.74
CA ILE A 40 -6.05 1.70 -4.15
C ILE A 40 -6.03 0.50 -5.07
N ARG A 41 -5.22 -0.51 -4.74
CA ARG A 41 -5.17 -1.79 -5.46
C ARG A 41 -4.87 -2.92 -4.49
N ALA A 42 -5.65 -3.99 -4.61
CA ALA A 42 -5.36 -5.29 -4.03
C ALA A 42 -5.59 -6.33 -5.12
N LYS A 43 -4.54 -7.04 -5.52
CA LYS A 43 -4.70 -8.23 -6.36
C LYS A 43 -4.88 -9.41 -5.43
N SER A 44 -6.13 -9.76 -5.14
CA SER A 44 -6.46 -10.98 -4.42
C SER A 44 -6.56 -12.14 -5.39
N HIS A 45 -6.05 -13.30 -4.98
CA HIS A 45 -6.18 -14.55 -5.74
C HIS A 45 -7.64 -15.01 -5.92
N TYR A 46 -8.60 -14.41 -5.19
CA TYR A 46 -10.04 -14.72 -5.25
C TYR A 46 -10.82 -13.73 -6.13
N GLY A 47 -10.20 -13.22 -7.19
CA GLY A 47 -10.77 -12.21 -8.10
C GLY A 47 -10.75 -12.63 -9.57
N ASP A 48 -10.88 -13.93 -9.82
CA ASP A 48 -11.55 -14.62 -10.93
C ASP A 48 -11.84 -16.05 -10.46
#